data_AF-A0AAV0WRP0-F1
#
_entry.id   AF-A0AAV0WRP0-F1
#
_cell.length_a   1.000
_cell.length_b   1.000
_cell.length_c   1.000
_cell.angle_alpha   90.00
_cell.angle_beta   90.00
_cell.angle_gamma   90.00
#
_symmetry.space_group_name_H-M   'P 1'
#
loop_
_entity.id
_entity.type
_entity.pdbx_description
1 polymer ?
#
loop_
_entity_poly.entity_id
_entity_poly.type
_entity_poly.pdbx_seq_one_letter_code
_entity_poly.pdbx_strand_id
1 'polypeptide(L)'
;MPTFIVVRYGQQKKTINSKRKIDILEFQTSNPNMGFRALADKFSVSKTQIANIIANEDALYKTRAENGEEKRKWTKLQKTETSVIDNEVSNWFSKLREKNLPVLVLRYI
;
A
#
# COMPACT_ATOMS: atom_id res chain seq x y z
N MET A 1 -43.69 12.24 19.81
CA MET A 1 -42.73 11.11 19.88
C MET A 1 -41.58 11.46 18.94
N PRO A 2 -40.38 11.81 19.42
CA PRO A 2 -39.28 12.12 18.52
C PRO A 2 -38.71 10.82 17.95
N THR A 3 -38.70 10.71 16.62
CA THR A 3 -38.09 9.61 15.88
C THR A 3 -36.58 9.81 15.83
N PHE A 4 -35.84 8.99 16.56
CA PHE A 4 -34.37 8.99 16.50
C PHE A 4 -33.90 8.28 15.23
N ILE A 5 -33.42 9.04 14.25
CA ILE A 5 -32.71 8.49 13.09
C ILE A 5 -31.30 8.15 13.55
N VAL A 6 -31.00 6.86 13.67
CA VAL A 6 -29.64 6.37 13.95
C VAL A 6 -28.81 6.57 12.67
N VAL A 7 -28.09 7.68 12.59
CA VAL A 7 -27.09 7.91 11.56
C VAL A 7 -25.92 6.96 11.84
N ARG A 8 -25.86 5.83 11.15
CA ARG A 8 -24.72 4.92 11.20
C ARG A 8 -23.56 5.55 10.43
N TYR A 9 -22.63 6.18 11.14
CA TYR A 9 -21.35 6.58 10.54
C TYR A 9 -20.68 5.33 9.94
N GLY A 10 -20.51 5.32 8.62
CA GLY A 10 -19.88 4.21 7.91
C GLY A 10 -18.47 3.97 8.45
N GLN A 11 -18.15 2.72 8.80
CA GLN A 11 -16.81 2.36 9.24
C GLN A 11 -15.80 2.72 8.13
N GLN A 12 -14.79 3.52 8.47
CA GLN A 12 -13.71 3.84 7.53
C GLN A 12 -13.01 2.53 7.13
N LYS A 13 -12.93 2.28 5.81
CA LYS A 13 -12.31 1.08 5.27
C LYS A 13 -10.83 1.09 5.63
N LYS A 14 -10.38 0.13 6.46
CA LYS A 14 -8.95 -0.09 6.68
C LYS A 14 -8.31 -0.54 5.36
N THR A 15 -7.44 0.31 4.81
CA THR A 15 -6.68 -0.01 3.60
C THR A 15 -5.59 -1.01 3.93
N ILE A 16 -5.54 -2.10 3.17
CA ILE A 16 -4.57 -3.20 3.36
C ILE A 16 -3.36 -2.95 2.46
N ASN A 17 -2.16 -3.05 3.02
CA ASN A 17 -0.90 -2.94 2.29
C ASN A 17 -0.74 -4.10 1.28
N SER A 18 -0.09 -3.86 0.14
CA SER A 18 0.14 -4.86 -0.92
C SER A 18 0.84 -6.11 -0.41
N LYS A 19 1.85 -6.00 0.48
CA LYS A 19 2.51 -7.16 1.10
C LYS A 19 1.50 -8.05 1.83
N ARG A 20 0.67 -7.44 2.66
CA ARG A 20 -0.36 -8.14 3.45
C ARG A 20 -1.43 -8.79 2.57
N LYS A 21 -1.72 -8.25 1.38
CA LYS A 21 -2.62 -8.91 0.41
C LYS A 21 -2.01 -10.20 -0.13
N ILE A 22 -0.71 -10.23 -0.36
CA ILE A 22 -0.02 -11.41 -0.87
C ILE A 22 0.12 -12.46 0.22
N ASP A 23 0.41 -12.06 1.47
CA ASP A 23 0.43 -12.98 2.62
C ASP A 23 -0.94 -13.70 2.79
N ILE A 24 -2.05 -13.02 2.49
CA ILE A 24 -3.40 -13.62 2.49
C ILE A 24 -3.54 -14.67 1.38
N LEU A 25 -3.05 -14.38 0.18
CA LEU A 25 -3.10 -15.29 -0.96
C LEU A 25 -2.23 -16.53 -0.71
N GLU A 26 -0.98 -16.36 -0.28
CA GLU A 26 -0.07 -17.46 0.08
C GLU A 26 -0.67 -18.35 1.19
N PHE A 27 -1.34 -17.74 2.17
CA PHE A 27 -2.02 -18.47 3.24
C PHE A 27 -3.24 -19.26 2.74
N GLN A 28 -4.01 -18.72 1.80
CA GLN A 28 -5.13 -19.42 1.18
C GLN A 28 -4.66 -20.57 0.29
N THR A 29 -3.61 -20.38 -0.51
CA THR A 29 -3.00 -21.45 -1.32
C THR A 29 -2.52 -22.60 -0.44
N SER A 30 -1.98 -22.29 0.74
CA SER A 30 -1.57 -23.30 1.73
C SER A 30 -2.75 -23.96 2.46
N ASN A 31 -3.94 -23.33 2.46
CA ASN A 31 -5.14 -23.79 3.17
C ASN A 31 -6.38 -23.68 2.27
N PRO A 32 -6.49 -24.51 1.20
CA PRO A 32 -7.55 -24.38 0.20
C PRO A 32 -8.96 -24.59 0.76
N ASN A 33 -9.08 -25.32 1.88
CA ASN A 33 -10.36 -25.60 2.53
C ASN A 33 -10.86 -24.46 3.44
N MET A 34 -10.08 -23.38 3.61
CA MET A 34 -10.46 -22.30 4.52
C MET A 34 -11.44 -21.33 3.83
N GLY A 35 -12.64 -21.19 4.41
CA GLY A 35 -13.65 -20.27 3.89
C GLY A 35 -13.32 -18.79 4.10
N PHE A 36 -13.91 -17.92 3.28
CA PHE A 36 -13.71 -16.47 3.31
C PHE A 36 -13.94 -15.81 4.69
N ARG A 37 -14.84 -16.36 5.51
CA ARG A 37 -15.11 -15.85 6.86
C ARG A 37 -13.95 -16.14 7.82
N ALA A 38 -13.41 -17.36 7.80
CA ALA A 38 -12.26 -17.71 8.63
C ALA A 38 -11.00 -16.91 8.25
N LEU A 39 -10.81 -16.64 6.94
CA LEU A 39 -9.76 -15.74 6.47
C LEU A 39 -9.99 -14.29 6.95
N ALA A 40 -11.24 -13.80 6.90
CA ALA A 40 -11.62 -12.47 7.38
C ALA A 40 -11.27 -12.29 8.85
N ASP A 41 -11.65 -13.27 9.66
CA ASP A 41 -11.42 -13.24 11.11
C ASP A 41 -9.92 -13.31 11.42
N LYS A 42 -9.17 -14.20 10.76
CA LYS A 42 -7.72 -14.37 10.96
C LYS A 42 -6.93 -13.10 10.63
N PHE A 43 -7.25 -12.44 9.53
CA PHE A 43 -6.53 -11.24 9.10
C PHE A 43 -7.14 -9.94 9.62
N SER A 44 -8.28 -10.02 10.33
CA SER A 44 -9.10 -8.89 10.78
C SER A 44 -9.50 -7.96 9.63
N VAL A 45 -9.97 -8.57 8.54
CA VAL A 45 -10.31 -7.93 7.26
C VAL A 45 -11.78 -8.20 6.95
N SER A 46 -12.45 -7.30 6.23
CA SER A 46 -13.84 -7.55 5.82
C SER A 46 -13.93 -8.67 4.77
N LYS A 47 -15.02 -9.45 4.80
CA LYS A 47 -15.29 -10.52 3.82
C LYS A 47 -15.18 -10.03 2.37
N THR A 48 -15.70 -8.83 2.08
CA THR A 48 -15.67 -8.22 0.74
C THR A 48 -14.25 -7.90 0.29
N GLN A 49 -13.37 -7.46 1.20
CA GLN A 49 -11.98 -7.20 0.86
C GLN A 49 -11.24 -8.47 0.47
N ILE A 50 -11.51 -9.59 1.14
CA ILE A 50 -10.89 -10.87 0.79
C ILE A 50 -11.39 -11.37 -0.56
N ALA A 51 -12.70 -11.30 -0.82
CA ALA A 51 -13.25 -11.64 -2.13
C ALA A 51 -12.60 -10.78 -3.24
N ASN A 52 -12.42 -9.48 -3.00
CA ASN A 52 -11.75 -8.59 -3.95
C ASN A 52 -10.26 -8.91 -4.11
N ILE A 53 -9.55 -9.34 -3.06
CA ILE A 53 -8.14 -9.73 -3.14
C ILE A 53 -7.99 -10.97 -4.01
N ILE A 54 -8.84 -11.96 -3.81
CA ILE A 54 -8.82 -13.24 -4.53
C ILE A 54 -9.22 -13.05 -5.99
N ALA A 55 -10.24 -12.22 -6.26
CA ALA A 55 -10.63 -11.89 -7.62
C ALA A 55 -9.54 -11.12 -8.39
N ASN A 56 -8.59 -10.47 -7.70
CA ASN A 56 -7.50 -9.70 -8.31
C ASN A 56 -6.12 -10.34 -8.06
N GLU A 57 -6.07 -11.66 -7.86
CA GLU A 57 -4.84 -12.39 -7.54
C GLU A 57 -3.72 -12.15 -8.57
N ASP A 58 -4.01 -12.34 -9.86
CA ASP A 58 -3.04 -12.15 -10.95
C ASP A 58 -2.48 -10.73 -11.00
N ALA A 59 -3.35 -9.74 -10.82
CA ALA A 59 -2.97 -8.33 -10.82
C ALA A 59 -2.03 -8.00 -9.65
N LEU A 60 -2.25 -8.62 -8.48
CA LEU A 60 -1.41 -8.43 -7.30
C LEU A 60 -0.02 -9.06 -7.48
N TYR A 61 0.07 -10.25 -8.07
CA TYR A 61 1.37 -10.87 -8.38
C TYR A 61 2.14 -10.08 -9.44
N LYS A 62 1.48 -9.63 -10.51
CA LYS A 62 2.08 -8.77 -11.53
C LYS A 62 2.61 -7.47 -10.93
N THR A 63 1.80 -6.81 -10.10
CA THR A 63 2.18 -5.59 -9.39
C THR A 63 3.35 -5.82 -8.42
N ARG A 64 3.46 -7.00 -7.79
CA ARG A 64 4.61 -7.36 -6.92
C ARG A 64 5.89 -7.51 -7.74
N ALA A 65 5.81 -8.22 -8.86
CA ALA A 65 6.95 -8.47 -9.75
C ALA A 65 7.48 -7.16 -10.37
N GLU A 66 6.59 -6.27 -10.81
CA GLU A 66 6.96 -5.01 -11.46
C GLU A 66 7.51 -3.94 -10.48
N ASN A 67 7.05 -3.95 -9.22
CA ASN A 67 7.37 -2.90 -8.25
C ASN A 67 8.67 -3.12 -7.44
N GLY A 68 9.26 -4.32 -7.41
CA GLY A 68 10.47 -4.58 -6.62
C GLY A 68 10.36 -4.13 -5.15
N GLU A 69 11.48 -4.10 -4.42
CA GLU A 69 11.52 -3.54 -3.06
C GLU A 69 11.67 -2.01 -3.08
N GLU A 70 12.44 -1.48 -4.04
CA GLU A 70 12.81 -0.06 -4.11
C GLU A 70 11.68 0.87 -4.59
N LYS A 71 10.82 0.45 -5.54
CA LYS A 71 9.80 1.38 -6.07
C LYS A 71 8.69 1.69 -5.06
N ARG A 72 8.54 0.90 -3.98
CA ARG A 72 7.49 1.09 -2.96
C ARG A 72 7.54 2.45 -2.25
N LYS A 73 8.69 3.11 -2.22
CA LYS A 73 8.83 4.46 -1.64
C LYS A 73 8.54 5.59 -2.65
N TRP A 74 8.58 5.31 -3.95
CA TRP A 74 8.65 6.34 -5.00
C TRP A 74 7.41 6.42 -5.90
N THR A 75 6.53 5.41 -5.92
CA THR A 75 5.34 5.40 -6.80
C THR A 75 4.29 6.47 -6.46
N LYS A 76 4.44 7.20 -5.35
CA LYS A 76 3.58 8.36 -5.02
C LYS A 76 4.02 9.67 -5.66
N LEU A 77 5.18 9.72 -6.34
CA LEU A 77 5.46 10.83 -7.23
C LEU A 77 4.53 10.71 -8.43
N GLN A 78 3.38 11.38 -8.32
CA GLN A 78 2.59 11.70 -9.50
C GLN A 78 3.54 12.28 -10.54
N LYS A 79 3.44 11.83 -11.79
CA LYS A 79 4.20 12.41 -12.90
C LYS A 79 3.62 13.79 -13.18
N THR A 80 4.01 14.76 -12.35
CA THR A 80 3.82 16.19 -12.62
C THR A 80 4.81 16.61 -13.69
N GLU A 81 4.54 17.71 -14.38
CA GLU A 81 5.45 18.29 -15.39
C GLU A 81 6.86 18.57 -14.81
N THR A 82 6.96 18.73 -13.47
CA THR A 82 8.20 18.93 -12.71
C THR A 82 8.98 17.64 -12.42
N SER A 83 8.47 16.47 -12.80
CA SER A 83 9.09 15.17 -12.47
C SER A 83 10.53 15.03 -13.00
N VAL A 84 10.90 15.78 -14.04
CA VAL A 84 12.29 15.88 -14.53
C VAL A 84 13.19 16.54 -13.47
N ILE A 85 12.76 17.67 -12.91
CA ILE A 85 13.50 18.40 -11.87
C ILE A 85 13.61 17.56 -10.60
N ASP A 86 12.52 16.91 -10.19
CA ASP A 86 12.51 16.05 -9.00
C ASP A 86 13.50 14.89 -9.12
N ASN A 87 13.59 14.29 -10.31
CA ASN A 87 14.57 13.23 -10.60
C ASN A 87 16.01 13.77 -10.58
N GLU A 88 16.25 14.97 -11.10
CA GLU A 88 17.59 15.57 -11.15
C GLU A 88 18.10 15.97 -9.76
N VAL A 89 17.22 16.56 -8.94
CA VAL A 89 17.51 16.87 -7.52
C VAL A 89 17.78 15.59 -6.73
N SER A 90 17.01 14.53 -6.97
CA SER A 90 17.21 13.22 -6.34
C SER A 90 18.56 12.59 -6.71
N ASN A 91 18.94 12.65 -7.99
CA ASN A 91 20.25 12.19 -8.47
C ASN A 91 21.40 12.99 -7.85
N TRP A 92 21.26 14.31 -7.75
CA TRP A 92 22.26 15.16 -7.09
C TRP A 92 22.40 14.82 -5.60
N PHE A 93 21.29 14.66 -4.88
CA PHE A 93 21.29 14.30 -3.47
C PHE A 93 21.92 12.92 -3.22
N SER A 94 21.66 11.96 -4.11
CA SER A 94 22.25 10.61 -4.03
C SER A 94 23.77 10.64 -4.18
N LYS A 95 24.29 11.40 -5.16
CA LYS A 95 25.74 11.61 -5.35
C LYS A 95 26.41 12.30 -4.15
N LEU A 96 25.70 13.19 -3.45
CA LEU A 96 26.22 13.82 -2.23
C LEU A 96 26.28 12.83 -1.06
N ARG A 97 25.26 11.96 -0.94
CA ARG A 97 25.21 10.89 0.07
C ARG A 97 26.31 9.85 -0.14
N GLU A 98 26.60 9.48 -1.38
CA GLU A 98 27.73 8.60 -1.71
C GLU A 98 29.09 9.17 -1.25
N LYS A 99 29.21 10.50 -1.22
CA LYS A 99 30.40 11.21 -0.74
C LYS A 99 30.40 11.46 0.78
N ASN A 100 29.44 10.90 1.53
CA ASN A 100 29.26 11.08 2.98
C ASN A 100 29.20 12.56 3.42
N LEU A 101 28.75 13.47 2.54
CA LEU A 101 28.64 14.88 2.88
C LEU A 101 27.35 15.13 3.66
N PRO A 102 27.41 15.81 4.82
CA PRO A 102 26.21 16.16 5.57
C PRO A 102 25.41 17.21 4.79
N VAL A 103 24.23 16.83 4.28
CA VAL A 103 23.31 17.79 3.66
C VAL A 103 22.61 18.56 4.77
N LEU A 104 23.09 19.77 5.04
CA LEU A 104 22.48 20.72 5.96
C LEU A 104 21.19 21.26 5.34
N VAL A 105 20.04 20.73 5.77
CA VAL A 105 18.75 21.38 5.55
C VAL A 105 18.72 22.57 6.50
N LEU A 106 19.09 23.76 6.02
CA LEU A 106 18.93 25.00 6.78
C LEU A 106 17.42 25.22 6.99
N ARG A 107 16.93 24.81 8.17
CA ARG A 107 15.64 25.26 8.67
C ARG A 107 15.78 26.76 8.96
N TYR A 108 15.14 27.58 8.14
CA TYR A 108 14.80 28.94 8.57
C TYR A 108 13.81 28.81 9.73
N ILE A 109 14.22 29.35 10.88
CA ILE A 109 13.38 29.58 12.06
C ILE A 109 12.55 30.84 11.79
#